data_AF-A0A956F909-F1
#
_entry.id   AF-A0A956F909-F1
#
_cell.length_a   1.000
_cell.length_b   1.000
_cell.length_c   1.000
_cell.angle_alpha   90.00
_cell.angle_beta   90.00
_cell.angle_gamma   90.00
#
_symmetry.space_group_name_H-M   'P 1'
#
loop_
_entity.id
_entity.type
_entity.pdbx_description
1 polymer ?
#
loop_
_entity_poly.entity_id
_entity_poly.type
_entity_poly.pdbx_seq_one_letter_code
_entity_poly.pdbx_strand_id
1 'polypeptide(L)'
;MVGLGAAALLLSVGCRKGDVGAPCNHGQVEPPESKLVTFPALACNDLLCVYADEDEASAEPCSDNLDCDVTGEGKFECVKADAGSSTGVCKLRVDYVLERSMCSKKCSSDADCRDGGPTQQVVVDDTTCQRGFKCARIQTLGKFCCEKLCVCEDDLGVTADIDTKCSAGTQEGCCDGESPSPACGRP
;
A
#
# COMPACT_ATOMS: atom_id res chain seq x y z
N MET A 1 -9.39 59.36 18.96
CA MET A 1 -9.71 57.99 19.39
C MET A 1 -9.48 57.07 18.20
N VAL A 2 -8.59 56.09 18.37
CA VAL A 2 -8.02 55.25 17.33
C VAL A 2 -9.04 54.20 16.90
N GLY A 3 -9.42 54.18 15.62
CA GLY A 3 -10.28 53.14 15.04
C GLY A 3 -9.46 51.92 14.68
N LEU A 4 -9.67 50.81 15.40
CA LEU A 4 -9.06 49.52 15.14
C LEU A 4 -9.53 48.97 13.77
N GLY A 5 -8.60 48.86 12.82
CA GLY A 5 -8.80 48.09 11.60
C GLY A 5 -8.73 46.59 11.90
N ALA A 6 -9.82 45.88 11.66
CA ALA A 6 -9.86 44.42 11.72
C ALA A 6 -9.16 43.85 10.49
N ALA A 7 -7.90 43.46 10.64
CA ALA A 7 -7.21 42.62 9.66
C ALA A 7 -7.76 41.19 9.78
N ALA A 8 -8.60 40.79 8.82
CA ALA A 8 -9.02 39.41 8.67
C ALA A 8 -7.80 38.56 8.29
N LEU A 9 -7.27 37.81 9.26
CA LEU A 9 -6.35 36.70 9.01
C LEU A 9 -7.14 35.59 8.31
N LEU A 10 -7.07 35.57 6.98
CA LEU A 10 -7.36 34.39 6.18
C LEU A 10 -6.29 33.35 6.52
N LEU A 11 -6.60 32.46 7.46
CA LEU A 11 -5.88 31.20 7.63
C LEU A 11 -6.05 30.43 6.33
N SER A 12 -5.05 30.55 5.45
CA SER A 12 -4.85 29.67 4.32
C SER A 12 -4.79 28.25 4.87
N VAL A 13 -5.90 27.52 4.74
CA VAL A 13 -5.94 26.06 4.80
C VAL A 13 -5.04 25.60 3.66
N GLY A 14 -3.73 25.47 3.95
CA GLY A 14 -2.75 25.04 2.98
C GLY A 14 -3.22 23.72 2.40
N CYS A 15 -3.31 23.66 1.07
CA CYS A 15 -3.53 22.43 0.33
C CYS A 15 -2.66 21.34 0.95
N ARG A 16 -3.29 20.20 1.27
CA ARG A 16 -2.66 19.14 2.05
C ARG A 16 -1.27 18.83 1.48
N LYS A 17 -0.26 18.88 2.36
CA LYS A 17 1.02 18.21 2.17
C LYS A 17 0.75 16.79 1.67
N GLY A 18 1.61 16.26 0.80
CA GLY A 18 1.46 14.92 0.26
C GLY A 18 1.18 13.88 1.34
N ASP A 19 0.35 12.90 1.00
CA ASP A 19 -0.17 11.88 1.90
C ASP A 19 0.44 10.50 1.64
N VAL A 20 1.43 10.39 0.75
CA VAL A 20 2.08 9.11 0.49
C VAL A 20 2.71 8.61 1.79
N GLY A 21 2.37 7.38 2.19
CA GLY A 21 2.81 6.81 3.46
C GLY A 21 1.92 7.12 4.67
N ALA A 22 0.88 7.94 4.52
CA ALA A 22 -0.12 8.09 5.58
C ALA A 22 -0.87 6.77 5.78
N PRO A 23 -1.17 6.34 7.00
CA PRO A 23 -1.93 5.13 7.24
C PRO A 23 -3.34 5.24 6.64
N CYS A 24 -3.82 4.15 6.06
CA CYS A 24 -5.16 4.08 5.50
C CYS A 24 -5.82 2.74 5.81
N ASN A 25 -7.16 2.74 5.86
CA ASN A 25 -7.93 1.52 6.04
C ASN A 25 -8.58 1.15 4.70
N HIS A 26 -8.33 -0.07 4.23
CA HIS A 26 -8.92 -0.62 3.01
C HIS A 26 -10.37 -1.12 3.20
N GLY A 27 -10.92 -0.98 4.41
CA GLY A 27 -12.31 -1.33 4.76
C GLY A 27 -12.59 -2.83 4.82
N GLN A 28 -11.54 -3.68 4.78
CA GLN A 28 -11.70 -5.12 4.87
C GLN A 28 -11.52 -5.56 6.32
N VAL A 29 -12.38 -6.48 6.76
CA VAL A 29 -12.30 -7.10 8.09
C VAL A 29 -11.47 -8.38 8.08
N GLU A 30 -11.23 -8.92 6.89
CA GLU A 30 -10.36 -10.07 6.68
C GLU A 30 -9.06 -9.59 6.00
N PRO A 31 -7.90 -10.14 6.41
CA PRO A 31 -6.63 -9.86 5.77
C PRO A 31 -6.68 -10.36 4.31
N PRO A 32 -6.16 -9.59 3.35
CA PRO A 32 -6.11 -10.04 1.96
C PRO A 32 -5.12 -11.20 1.82
N GLU A 33 -5.40 -12.12 0.89
CA GLU A 33 -4.49 -13.24 0.57
C GLU A 33 -3.26 -12.79 -0.24
N SER A 34 -3.23 -11.53 -0.71
CA SER A 34 -2.14 -10.98 -1.51
C SER A 34 -2.14 -9.44 -1.45
N LYS A 35 -1.26 -8.80 -2.24
CA LYS A 35 -1.21 -7.34 -2.40
C LYS A 35 -2.59 -6.78 -2.70
N LEU A 36 -2.92 -5.65 -2.08
CA LEU A 36 -4.23 -5.02 -2.19
C LEU A 36 -4.09 -3.55 -2.60
N VAL A 37 -4.89 -3.15 -3.57
CA VAL A 37 -5.12 -1.74 -3.90
C VAL A 37 -6.60 -1.45 -3.80
N THR A 38 -6.98 -0.60 -2.85
CA THR A 38 -8.37 -0.21 -2.62
C THR A 38 -8.64 1.21 -3.09
N PHE A 39 -9.77 1.38 -3.77
CA PHE A 39 -10.29 2.66 -4.23
C PHE A 39 -11.82 2.64 -4.20
N PRO A 40 -12.50 3.71 -3.70
CA PRO A 40 -11.92 4.95 -3.18
C PRO A 40 -11.56 4.86 -1.68
N ALA A 41 -10.34 5.28 -1.33
CA ALA A 41 -9.90 5.42 0.06
C ALA A 41 -9.97 6.90 0.48
N LEU A 42 -11.08 7.30 1.10
CA LEU A 42 -11.38 8.72 1.40
C LEU A 42 -10.37 9.41 2.34
N ALA A 43 -9.53 8.65 3.03
CA ALA A 43 -8.45 9.17 3.85
C ALA A 43 -7.28 9.73 3.01
N CYS A 44 -7.13 9.25 1.77
CA CYS A 44 -6.03 9.56 0.88
C CYS A 44 -6.43 10.64 -0.14
N ASN A 45 -5.51 11.54 -0.50
CA ASN A 45 -5.70 12.60 -1.48
C ASN A 45 -6.02 12.03 -2.87
N ASP A 46 -5.26 11.02 -3.31
CA ASP A 46 -5.48 10.31 -4.57
C ASP A 46 -6.51 9.17 -4.46
N LEU A 47 -7.12 9.01 -3.28
CA LEU A 47 -8.11 7.97 -2.95
C LEU A 47 -7.57 6.54 -3.11
N LEU A 48 -6.26 6.35 -3.03
CA LEU A 48 -5.61 5.04 -3.14
C LEU A 48 -5.05 4.60 -1.80
N CYS A 49 -5.49 3.44 -1.33
CA CYS A 49 -4.91 2.76 -0.17
C CYS A 49 -4.26 1.46 -0.64
N VAL A 50 -2.99 1.27 -0.28
CA VAL A 50 -2.15 0.19 -0.79
C VAL A 50 -1.56 -0.62 0.35
N TYR A 51 -1.71 -1.94 0.25
CA TYR A 51 -0.94 -2.94 0.98
C TYR A 51 -0.13 -3.73 -0.05
N ALA A 52 1.20 -3.71 0.06
CA ALA A 52 2.08 -4.21 -1.00
C ALA A 52 2.97 -5.39 -0.60
N ASP A 53 2.91 -5.79 0.65
CA ASP A 53 3.65 -6.93 1.17
C ASP A 53 3.13 -8.24 0.54
N GLU A 54 4.04 -9.15 0.24
CA GLU A 54 3.78 -10.41 -0.47
C GLU A 54 4.16 -11.66 0.30
N ASP A 55 4.60 -11.56 1.55
CA ASP A 55 4.98 -12.78 2.27
C ASP A 55 3.73 -13.58 2.63
N GLU A 56 3.82 -14.87 2.36
CA GLU A 56 2.78 -15.83 2.66
C GLU A 56 3.01 -16.46 4.03
N ALA A 57 1.91 -16.73 4.73
CA ALA A 57 1.97 -17.50 5.97
C ALA A 57 2.49 -18.92 5.69
N SER A 58 3.16 -19.53 6.66
CA SER A 58 3.60 -20.92 6.50
C SER A 58 2.39 -21.84 6.29
N ALA A 59 2.53 -22.82 5.39
CA ALA A 59 1.52 -23.86 5.17
C ALA A 59 1.51 -24.92 6.28
N GLU A 60 2.47 -24.87 7.21
CA GLU A 60 2.61 -25.84 8.28
C GLU A 60 1.59 -25.58 9.40
N PRO A 61 1.07 -26.63 10.05
CA PRO A 61 0.21 -26.45 11.21
C PRO A 61 0.95 -25.76 12.36
N CYS A 62 0.25 -24.85 13.04
CA CYS A 62 0.78 -24.13 14.19
C CYS A 62 0.09 -24.55 15.48
N SER A 63 0.77 -24.37 16.62
CA SER A 63 0.22 -24.56 17.96
C SER A 63 0.02 -23.22 18.68
N ASP A 64 0.88 -22.24 18.39
CA ASP A 64 0.79 -20.86 18.87
C ASP A 64 1.35 -19.86 17.85
N ASN A 65 1.36 -18.58 18.22
CA ASN A 65 1.80 -17.50 17.32
C ASN A 65 3.30 -17.55 16.99
N LEU A 66 4.13 -18.11 17.88
CA LEU A 66 5.58 -18.20 17.66
C LEU A 66 5.90 -19.18 16.53
N ASP A 67 5.06 -20.19 16.33
CA ASP A 67 5.18 -21.11 15.19
C ASP A 67 4.96 -20.41 13.84
N CYS A 68 4.18 -19.33 13.82
CA CYS A 68 3.85 -18.58 12.60
C CYS A 68 4.73 -17.34 12.38
N ASP A 69 5.20 -16.69 13.46
CA ASP A 69 5.91 -15.41 13.42
C ASP A 69 7.41 -15.59 13.61
N VAL A 70 8.04 -16.33 12.70
CA VAL A 70 9.47 -16.68 12.80
C VAL A 70 10.41 -15.48 12.68
N THR A 71 9.96 -14.37 12.08
CA THR A 71 10.73 -13.12 11.97
C THR A 71 10.58 -12.24 13.21
N GLY A 72 9.56 -12.48 14.04
CA GLY A 72 9.24 -11.69 15.23
C GLY A 72 8.62 -10.33 14.93
N GLU A 73 8.11 -10.12 13.72
CA GLU A 73 7.49 -8.86 13.27
C GLU A 73 6.01 -8.76 13.65
N GLY A 74 5.45 -9.78 14.30
CA GLY A 74 4.03 -9.85 14.64
C GLY A 74 3.13 -10.03 13.42
N LYS A 75 3.68 -10.45 12.29
CA LYS A 75 3.00 -10.46 10.98
C LYS A 75 1.92 -11.53 10.89
N PHE A 76 2.22 -12.72 11.39
CA PHE A 76 1.34 -13.87 11.32
C PHE A 76 0.81 -14.28 12.70
N GLU A 77 -0.33 -14.96 12.69
CA GLU A 77 -0.95 -15.53 13.88
C GLU A 77 -1.46 -16.95 13.64
N CYS A 78 -1.50 -17.73 14.72
CA CYS A 78 -2.05 -19.06 14.67
C CYS A 78 -3.55 -19.04 14.95
N VAL A 79 -4.35 -19.31 13.92
CA VAL A 79 -5.81 -19.37 14.03
C VAL A 79 -6.26 -20.82 14.17
N LYS A 80 -6.86 -21.14 15.31
CA LYS A 80 -7.42 -22.47 15.61
C LYS A 80 -8.90 -22.50 15.23
N ALA A 81 -9.34 -23.63 14.67
CA ALA A 81 -10.75 -23.82 14.30
C ALA A 81 -11.69 -23.75 15.52
N ASP A 82 -11.24 -24.26 16.67
CA ASP A 82 -12.01 -24.30 17.90
C ASP A 82 -11.07 -24.12 19.11
N ALA A 83 -11.61 -23.63 20.24
CA ALA A 83 -10.84 -23.41 21.47
C ALA A 83 -10.23 -24.69 22.07
N GLY A 84 -10.70 -25.87 21.68
CA GLY A 84 -10.17 -27.17 22.09
C GLY A 84 -9.12 -27.77 21.15
N SER A 85 -8.84 -27.14 20.02
CA SER A 85 -7.90 -27.66 19.02
C SER A 85 -6.45 -27.43 19.46
N SER A 86 -5.62 -28.47 19.35
CA SER A 86 -4.17 -28.38 19.61
C SER A 86 -3.39 -27.79 18.43
N THR A 87 -4.00 -27.75 17.25
CA THR A 87 -3.41 -27.28 16.00
C THR A 87 -4.29 -26.23 15.33
N GLY A 88 -3.65 -25.29 14.65
CA GLY A 88 -4.24 -24.21 13.87
C GLY A 88 -3.53 -24.01 12.55
N VAL A 89 -3.91 -22.95 11.84
CA VAL A 89 -3.32 -22.53 10.57
C VAL A 89 -2.75 -21.14 10.74
N CYS A 90 -1.55 -20.92 10.22
CA CYS A 90 -0.96 -19.58 10.19
C CYS A 90 -1.74 -18.69 9.22
N LYS A 91 -2.13 -17.50 9.70
CA LYS A 91 -2.79 -16.48 8.89
C LYS A 91 -2.13 -15.14 9.11
N LEU A 92 -2.18 -14.29 8.10
CA LEU A 92 -1.76 -12.90 8.18
C LEU A 92 -2.66 -12.15 9.19
N ARG A 93 -2.07 -11.33 10.07
CA ARG A 93 -2.87 -10.52 11.01
C ARG A 93 -3.48 -9.32 10.30
N VAL A 94 -4.75 -9.06 10.57
CA VAL A 94 -5.41 -7.85 10.06
C VAL A 94 -4.75 -6.56 10.58
N ASP A 95 -4.29 -6.55 11.84
CA ASP A 95 -3.63 -5.38 12.43
C ASP A 95 -2.32 -5.05 11.72
N TYR A 96 -1.55 -6.07 11.32
CA TYR A 96 -0.34 -5.89 10.52
C TYR A 96 -0.67 -5.30 9.15
N VAL A 97 -1.71 -5.81 8.49
CA VAL A 97 -2.16 -5.27 7.18
C VAL A 97 -2.54 -3.80 7.32
N LEU A 98 -3.28 -3.43 8.37
CA LEU A 98 -3.70 -2.05 8.60
C LEU A 98 -2.51 -1.12 8.91
N GLU A 99 -1.51 -1.60 9.65
CA GLU A 99 -0.28 -0.86 9.94
C GLU A 99 0.58 -0.63 8.69
N ARG A 100 0.62 -1.62 7.79
CA ARG A 100 1.35 -1.56 6.51
C ARG A 100 0.54 -0.98 5.35
N SER A 101 -0.73 -0.68 5.57
CA SER A 101 -1.61 -0.08 4.56
C SER A 101 -1.41 1.43 4.49
N MET A 102 -0.93 1.90 3.35
CA MET A 102 -0.52 3.29 3.17
C MET A 102 -1.23 3.96 2.01
N CYS A 103 -1.55 5.24 2.19
CA CYS A 103 -1.96 6.10 1.12
C CYS A 103 -0.87 6.16 0.05
N SER A 104 -1.31 6.09 -1.20
CA SER A 104 -0.44 6.02 -2.37
C SER A 104 -0.95 6.95 -3.46
N LYS A 105 -0.14 7.09 -4.51
CA LYS A 105 -0.45 7.86 -5.71
C LYS A 105 0.09 7.14 -6.94
N LYS A 106 -0.44 7.51 -8.11
CA LYS A 106 0.17 7.11 -9.38
C LYS A 106 1.50 7.82 -9.59
N CYS A 107 2.44 7.12 -10.21
CA CYS A 107 3.78 7.64 -10.49
C CYS A 107 4.25 7.20 -11.88
N SER A 108 5.22 7.92 -12.43
CA SER A 108 5.95 7.54 -13.65
C SER A 108 7.39 7.14 -13.34
N SER A 109 7.96 7.68 -12.26
CA SER A 109 9.32 7.42 -11.80
C SER A 109 9.44 7.50 -10.28
N ASP A 110 10.53 6.98 -9.72
CA ASP A 110 10.82 7.06 -8.28
C ASP A 110 10.87 8.49 -7.75
N ALA A 111 11.17 9.48 -8.62
CA ALA A 111 11.16 10.89 -8.25
C ALA A 111 9.75 11.40 -7.88
N ASP A 112 8.69 10.81 -8.45
CA ASP A 112 7.31 11.19 -8.17
C ASP A 112 6.83 10.75 -6.77
N CYS A 113 7.63 9.90 -6.11
CA CYS A 113 7.39 9.30 -4.79
C CYS A 113 8.32 9.86 -3.72
N ARG A 114 9.02 10.97 -4.00
CA ARG A 114 9.98 11.61 -3.11
C ARG A 114 9.67 13.10 -2.99
N ASP A 115 10.08 13.68 -1.87
CA ASP A 115 9.92 15.11 -1.66
C ASP A 115 10.87 15.91 -2.56
N GLY A 116 10.33 16.94 -3.20
CA GLY A 116 11.08 17.89 -4.05
C GLY A 116 11.56 19.14 -3.31
N GLY A 117 11.33 19.23 -2.01
CA GLY A 117 11.66 20.38 -1.16
C GLY A 117 10.49 20.87 -0.29
N PRO A 118 10.64 22.01 0.41
CA PRO A 118 9.68 22.48 1.43
C PRO A 118 8.25 22.74 0.94
N THR A 119 8.09 22.98 -0.37
CA THR A 119 6.78 23.23 -1.01
C THR A 119 6.30 22.05 -1.88
N GLN A 120 7.08 20.97 -1.96
CA GLN A 120 6.81 19.79 -2.78
C GLN A 120 6.92 18.53 -1.93
N GLN A 121 6.18 18.53 -0.82
CA GLN A 121 6.05 17.36 0.02
C GLN A 121 5.08 16.37 -0.61
N VAL A 122 5.56 15.17 -0.85
CA VAL A 122 4.84 14.02 -1.39
C VAL A 122 4.60 12.98 -0.30
N VAL A 123 5.62 12.75 0.54
CA VAL A 123 5.61 11.75 1.60
C VAL A 123 5.31 12.41 2.94
N VAL A 124 4.53 11.75 3.78
CA VAL A 124 4.29 12.25 5.15
C VAL A 124 5.54 12.12 6.01
N ASP A 125 5.75 13.08 6.91
CA ASP A 125 6.96 13.14 7.76
C ASP A 125 7.11 11.91 8.70
N ASP A 126 5.99 11.30 9.13
CA ASP A 126 5.93 10.21 10.12
C ASP A 126 5.49 8.86 9.53
N THR A 127 5.97 8.52 8.32
CA THR A 127 5.69 7.21 7.71
C THR A 127 6.41 6.06 8.44
N THR A 128 5.77 4.88 8.51
CA THR A 128 6.43 3.65 9.01
C THR A 128 7.34 2.99 7.96
N CYS A 129 7.42 3.57 6.76
CA CYS A 129 8.30 3.11 5.69
C CYS A 129 9.73 3.68 5.85
N GLN A 130 10.69 2.83 6.20
CA GLN A 130 12.06 3.19 6.54
C GLN A 130 12.94 3.45 5.32
N ARG A 131 12.81 2.63 4.26
CA ARG A 131 13.59 2.81 3.02
C ARG A 131 12.99 3.85 2.06
N GLY A 132 11.81 4.39 2.40
CA GLY A 132 11.09 5.35 1.57
C GLY A 132 10.26 4.68 0.48
N PHE A 133 9.79 5.47 -0.49
CA PHE A 133 8.85 5.00 -1.51
C PHE A 133 9.49 4.86 -2.89
N LYS A 134 9.09 3.80 -3.58
CA LYS A 134 9.50 3.49 -4.95
C LYS A 134 8.30 3.45 -5.88
N CYS A 135 8.51 3.82 -7.13
CA CYS A 135 7.48 3.75 -8.16
C CYS A 135 7.45 2.34 -8.75
N ALA A 136 6.45 1.54 -8.39
CA ALA A 136 6.40 0.12 -8.73
C ALA A 136 5.01 -0.34 -9.16
N ARG A 137 4.97 -1.45 -9.91
CA ARG A 137 3.74 -2.19 -10.24
C ARG A 137 3.55 -3.29 -9.22
N ILE A 138 2.34 -3.37 -8.66
CA ILE A 138 2.01 -4.36 -7.63
C ILE A 138 0.71 -5.12 -7.89
N GLN A 139 -0.09 -4.70 -8.87
CA GLN A 139 -1.37 -5.33 -9.22
C GLN A 139 -1.31 -5.95 -10.62
N THR A 140 -1.62 -7.24 -10.68
CA THR A 140 -1.72 -8.03 -11.92
C THR A 140 -3.14 -8.08 -12.47
N LEU A 141 -4.13 -7.56 -11.74
CA LEU A 141 -5.55 -7.63 -12.09
C LEU A 141 -6.30 -6.34 -11.67
N GLY A 142 -7.50 -6.15 -12.23
CA GLY A 142 -8.40 -5.06 -11.86
C GLY A 142 -7.99 -3.68 -12.41
N LYS A 143 -8.63 -2.63 -11.86
CA LYS A 143 -8.52 -1.24 -12.37
C LYS A 143 -7.09 -0.66 -12.31
N PHE A 144 -6.27 -1.15 -11.39
CA PHE A 144 -4.89 -0.70 -11.20
C PHE A 144 -3.87 -1.64 -11.82
N CYS A 145 -4.33 -2.55 -12.68
CA CYS A 145 -3.44 -3.49 -13.30
C CYS A 145 -2.38 -2.80 -14.16
N CYS A 146 -1.11 -3.18 -13.97
CA CYS A 146 0.07 -2.59 -14.61
C CYS A 146 0.28 -1.09 -14.34
N GLU A 147 -0.55 -0.45 -13.52
CA GLU A 147 -0.35 0.93 -13.10
C GLU A 147 0.80 0.99 -12.10
N LYS A 148 1.65 2.01 -12.25
CA LYS A 148 2.73 2.28 -11.32
C LYS A 148 2.22 3.16 -10.17
N LEU A 149 2.50 2.73 -8.95
CA LEU A 149 2.09 3.38 -7.72
C LEU A 149 3.32 3.65 -6.84
N CYS A 150 3.24 4.67 -5.99
CA CYS A 150 4.22 4.86 -4.93
C CYS A 150 4.00 3.83 -3.83
N VAL A 151 4.95 2.91 -3.68
CA VAL A 151 4.86 1.78 -2.77
C VAL A 151 6.01 1.85 -1.77
N CYS A 152 5.74 1.48 -0.52
CA CYS A 152 6.78 1.41 0.49
C CYS A 152 7.86 0.40 0.08
N GLU A 153 9.12 0.84 0.01
CA GLU A 153 10.20 -0.01 -0.48
C GLU A 153 10.45 -1.20 0.43
N ASP A 154 10.17 -1.07 1.72
CA ASP A 154 10.25 -2.14 2.72
C ASP A 154 9.40 -3.36 2.36
N ASP A 155 8.24 -3.15 1.73
CA ASP A 155 7.29 -4.20 1.34
C ASP A 155 7.54 -4.74 -0.08
N LEU A 156 8.45 -4.12 -0.83
CA LEU A 156 8.74 -4.54 -2.20
C LEU A 156 9.68 -5.75 -2.19
N GLY A 157 9.10 -6.94 -2.35
CA GLY A 157 9.83 -8.15 -2.72
C GLY A 157 10.11 -8.25 -4.23
N VAL A 158 9.86 -9.40 -4.86
CA VAL A 158 10.20 -9.70 -6.27
C VAL A 158 9.15 -9.11 -7.22
N THR A 159 9.15 -7.78 -7.38
CA THR A 159 8.30 -7.10 -8.39
C THR A 159 8.89 -7.08 -9.81
N ALA A 160 10.05 -7.69 -10.03
CA ALA A 160 10.74 -7.65 -11.32
C ALA A 160 9.93 -8.34 -12.44
N ASP A 161 9.20 -9.40 -12.12
CA ASP A 161 8.43 -10.18 -13.09
C ASP A 161 7.19 -9.43 -13.58
N ILE A 162 6.46 -8.78 -12.67
CA ILE A 162 5.28 -7.98 -13.05
C ILE A 162 5.67 -6.76 -13.88
N ASP A 163 6.77 -6.09 -13.53
CA ASP A 163 7.24 -4.93 -14.29
C ASP A 163 7.63 -5.32 -15.72
N THR A 164 8.36 -6.42 -15.86
CA THR A 164 8.76 -6.96 -17.17
C THR A 164 7.54 -7.34 -18.02
N LYS A 165 6.59 -8.09 -17.46
CA LYS A 165 5.38 -8.54 -18.19
C LYS A 165 4.48 -7.38 -18.58
N CYS A 166 4.27 -6.42 -17.69
CA CYS A 166 3.47 -5.23 -17.97
C CYS A 166 4.11 -4.35 -19.05
N SER A 167 5.43 -4.12 -18.99
CA SER A 167 6.16 -3.38 -20.02
C SER A 167 6.17 -4.09 -21.38
N ALA A 168 6.19 -5.43 -21.38
CA ALA A 168 6.07 -6.23 -22.59
C ALA A 168 4.62 -6.36 -23.10
N GLY A 169 3.63 -5.93 -22.33
CA GLY A 169 2.21 -6.11 -22.65
C GLY A 169 1.75 -7.57 -22.62
N THR A 170 2.45 -8.43 -21.86
CA THR A 170 2.19 -9.88 -21.79
C THR A 170 1.63 -10.32 -20.44
N GLN A 171 1.23 -9.38 -19.59
CA GLN A 171 0.65 -9.70 -18.29
C GLN A 171 -0.75 -10.32 -18.46
N GLU A 172 -0.86 -11.61 -18.15
CA GLU A 172 -2.12 -12.37 -18.21
C GLU A 172 -3.17 -11.77 -17.27
N GLY A 173 -4.42 -11.75 -17.75
CA GLY A 173 -5.57 -11.15 -17.06
C GLY A 173 -5.60 -9.61 -17.10
N CYS A 174 -4.59 -9.00 -17.72
CA CYS A 174 -4.40 -7.54 -17.72
C CYS A 174 -4.22 -6.94 -19.10
N CYS A 175 -3.35 -7.57 -19.91
CA CYS A 175 -2.93 -7.06 -21.21
C CYS A 175 -3.45 -7.90 -22.39
N ASP A 176 -3.98 -9.08 -22.10
CA ASP A 176 -4.45 -10.09 -23.06
C ASP A 176 -5.99 -10.25 -23.09
N GLY A 177 -6.73 -9.49 -22.26
CA GLY A 177 -8.19 -9.51 -22.21
C GLY A 177 -8.89 -8.61 -23.24
N GLU A 178 -10.23 -8.69 -23.30
CA GLU A 178 -11.08 -7.89 -24.22
C GLU A 178 -11.04 -6.37 -23.95
N SER A 179 -10.47 -5.94 -22.82
CA SER A 179 -10.28 -4.54 -22.46
C SER A 179 -8.96 -4.38 -21.69
N PRO A 180 -7.82 -4.37 -22.41
CA PRO A 180 -6.51 -4.33 -21.78
C PRO A 180 -6.32 -3.02 -21.02
N SER A 181 -5.59 -3.08 -19.90
CA SER A 181 -5.24 -1.89 -19.14
C SER A 181 -4.49 -0.88 -20.02
N PRO A 182 -4.79 0.44 -19.96
CA PRO A 182 -4.05 1.45 -20.71
C PRO A 182 -2.59 1.57 -20.27
N ALA A 183 -2.22 0.96 -19.13
CA ALA A 183 -0.86 0.89 -18.63
C ALA A 183 -0.01 -0.23 -19.25
N CYS A 184 -0.63 -1.19 -19.95
CA CYS A 184 0.08 -2.25 -20.66
C CYS A 184 0.94 -1.70 -21.80
N GLY A 185 2.16 -2.24 -21.95
CA GLY A 185 3.11 -1.81 -22.98
C GLY A 185 3.77 -0.46 -22.70
N ARG A 186 3.49 0.16 -21.54
CA ARG A 186 4.17 1.38 -21.10
C ARG A 186 5.44 1.03 -20.31
N PRO A 187 6.52 1.80 -20.43
CA PRO A 187 7.75 1.57 -19.69
C PRO A 187 7.61 1.88 -18.20
#